data_AF-A0A3M0Y7Z1-F1
#
_entry.id   AF-A0A3M0Y7Z1-F1
#
_cell.length_a   1.000
_cell.length_b   1.000
_cell.length_c   1.000
_cell.angle_alpha   90.00
_cell.angle_beta   90.00
_cell.angle_gamma   90.00
#
_symmetry.space_group_name_H-M   'P 1'
#
loop_
_entity.id
_entity.type
_entity.pdbx_description
1 polymer ?
#
loop_
_entity_poly.entity_id
_entity_poly.type
_entity_poly.pdbx_seq_one_letter_code
_entity_poly.pdbx_strand_id
1 'polypeptide(L)'
;MAEVRGVQLLGAVIVVLMFASLFASAFAFAAGVSEGANIPAKQASVSERARLVQVFGQCEDKESTKERVLCRLRKFKLAGLRVEGVRAVAVAGVTPEACKRLAERVSGQGRLTRAQCKDFYRKVSPCFEKQGRAKVACFRRISGLGVAAASLKAKGNGKAEAIGKYVVSLLYELEERIEKKVDDGVISEEQAADVVSLIIEIKEKILDGAPRSEVKPMLAELRSKLKELKRSAQNAQV
;
A
#
# COMPACT_ATOMS: atom_id res chain seq x y z
N MET A 1 13.78 -34.86 -20.54
CA MET A 1 14.04 -33.77 -19.58
C MET A 1 12.74 -33.02 -19.33
N ALA A 2 11.98 -33.39 -18.29
CA ALA A 2 10.68 -32.80 -18.00
C ALA A 2 10.49 -32.73 -16.48
N GLU A 3 11.17 -31.80 -15.81
CA GLU A 3 11.07 -31.73 -14.34
C GLU A 3 11.41 -30.34 -13.77
N VAL A 4 10.72 -29.27 -14.17
CA VAL A 4 10.73 -27.99 -13.41
C VAL A 4 9.42 -27.20 -13.62
N ARG A 5 8.25 -27.72 -13.19
CA ARG A 5 6.99 -26.93 -13.25
C ARG A 5 6.10 -26.98 -12.00
N GLY A 6 6.44 -27.79 -10.99
CA GLY A 6 5.64 -27.95 -9.77
C GLY A 6 5.85 -26.87 -8.69
N VAL A 7 6.99 -26.18 -8.67
CA VAL A 7 7.40 -25.34 -7.52
C VAL A 7 6.73 -23.96 -7.49
N GLN A 8 6.23 -23.45 -8.62
CA GLN A 8 5.67 -22.10 -8.67
C GLN A 8 4.24 -21.98 -8.11
N LEU A 9 3.43 -23.05 -8.11
CA LEU A 9 2.04 -22.98 -7.64
C LEU A 9 1.92 -22.91 -6.11
N LEU A 10 2.76 -23.67 -5.40
CA LEU A 10 2.86 -23.62 -3.93
C LEU A 10 3.30 -22.24 -3.44
N GLY A 11 4.06 -21.50 -4.25
CA GLY A 11 4.56 -20.19 -3.90
C GLY A 11 3.47 -19.15 -3.70
N ALA A 12 2.46 -19.13 -4.57
CA ALA A 12 1.38 -18.13 -4.56
C ALA A 12 0.43 -18.29 -3.35
N VAL A 13 0.12 -19.52 -2.95
CA VAL A 13 -0.79 -19.80 -1.83
C VAL A 13 -0.18 -19.34 -0.50
N ILE A 14 1.13 -19.55 -0.33
CA ILE A 14 1.85 -19.14 0.89
C ILE A 14 1.89 -17.62 1.04
N VAL A 15 1.98 -16.85 -0.06
CA VAL A 15 1.95 -15.38 0.01
C VAL A 15 0.59 -14.90 0.53
N VAL A 16 -0.51 -15.43 0.00
CA VAL A 16 -1.86 -15.07 0.45
C VAL A 16 -2.08 -15.44 1.92
N LEU A 17 -1.55 -16.58 2.39
CA LEU A 17 -1.60 -16.98 3.80
C LEU A 17 -0.73 -16.11 4.72
N MET A 18 0.46 -15.69 4.26
CA MET A 18 1.30 -14.75 4.99
C MET A 18 0.60 -13.39 5.14
N PHE A 19 -0.06 -12.91 4.08
CA PHE A 19 -0.89 -11.72 4.16
C PHE A 19 -2.11 -11.92 5.06
N ALA A 20 -2.81 -13.06 5.00
CA ALA A 20 -3.90 -13.35 5.91
C ALA A 20 -3.46 -13.28 7.39
N SER A 21 -2.24 -13.75 7.71
CA SER A 21 -1.67 -13.65 9.06
C SER A 21 -1.25 -12.23 9.45
N LEU A 22 -0.74 -11.42 8.51
CA LEU A 22 -0.45 -10.00 8.70
C LEU A 22 -1.73 -9.20 8.96
N PHE A 23 -2.78 -9.46 8.18
CA PHE A 23 -4.06 -8.81 8.33
C PHE A 23 -4.82 -9.26 9.57
N ALA A 24 -4.78 -10.54 9.94
CA ALA A 24 -5.41 -11.02 11.17
C ALA A 24 -4.80 -10.36 12.43
N SER A 25 -3.47 -10.19 12.45
CA SER A 25 -2.78 -9.52 13.56
C SER A 25 -2.99 -7.99 13.57
N ALA A 26 -3.19 -7.37 12.40
CA ALA A 26 -3.61 -5.98 12.28
C ALA A 26 -5.11 -5.76 12.63
N PHE A 27 -5.98 -6.74 12.37
CA PHE A 27 -7.41 -6.68 12.70
C PHE A 27 -7.65 -6.73 14.21
N ALA A 28 -6.88 -7.53 14.95
CA ALA A 28 -6.92 -7.55 16.42
C ALA A 28 -6.38 -6.25 17.06
N PHE A 29 -5.83 -5.32 16.29
CA PHE A 29 -5.48 -3.98 16.76
C PHE A 29 -6.66 -3.00 16.63
N ALA A 30 -7.61 -3.26 15.72
CA ALA A 30 -8.69 -2.34 15.37
C ALA A 30 -10.01 -2.64 16.12
N ALA A 31 -10.02 -3.58 17.06
CA ALA A 31 -11.24 -3.97 17.79
C ALA A 31 -11.63 -2.97 18.91
N GLY A 32 -10.86 -1.91 19.13
CA GLY A 32 -11.24 -0.78 19.97
C GLY A 32 -11.53 0.47 19.13
N VAL A 33 -12.81 0.79 18.96
CA VAL A 33 -13.34 2.11 18.57
C VAL A 33 -13.11 2.57 17.11
N SER A 34 -14.07 2.30 16.22
CA SER A 34 -15.10 3.27 15.82
C SER A 34 -15.90 2.69 14.65
N GLU A 35 -17.23 2.68 14.80
CA GLU A 35 -18.15 2.62 13.66
C GLU A 35 -17.85 3.83 12.77
N GLY A 36 -17.10 3.58 11.70
CA GLY A 36 -16.82 4.58 10.68
C GLY A 36 -18.13 4.95 10.01
N ALA A 37 -18.72 6.07 10.46
CA ALA A 37 -19.79 6.75 9.77
C ALA A 37 -19.48 6.78 8.27
N ASN A 38 -20.45 6.35 7.47
CA ASN A 38 -20.38 6.33 6.03
C ASN A 38 -20.40 7.78 5.51
N ILE A 39 -19.25 8.45 5.56
CA ILE A 39 -19.10 9.81 5.02
C ILE A 39 -18.95 9.66 3.51
N PRO A 40 -19.95 10.07 2.70
CA PRO A 40 -19.81 10.05 1.26
C PRO A 40 -18.63 10.93 0.86
N ALA A 41 -17.92 10.51 -0.19
CA ALA A 41 -16.84 11.23 -0.82
C ALA A 41 -17.30 12.63 -1.28
N LYS A 42 -17.28 13.60 -0.37
CA LYS A 42 -17.33 15.02 -0.72
C LYS A 42 -16.09 15.25 -1.57
N GLN A 43 -16.27 15.65 -2.83
CA GLN A 43 -15.16 16.03 -3.69
C GLN A 43 -14.29 17.01 -2.90
N ALA A 44 -13.03 16.65 -2.65
CA ALA A 44 -12.09 17.55 -1.99
C ALA A 44 -12.15 18.90 -2.71
N SER A 45 -12.44 19.95 -1.94
CA SER A 45 -12.59 21.29 -2.47
C SER A 45 -11.32 21.68 -3.25
N VAL A 46 -11.46 22.53 -4.27
CA VAL A 46 -10.30 22.98 -5.09
C VAL A 46 -9.17 23.50 -4.19
N SER A 47 -9.50 24.16 -3.08
CA SER A 47 -8.54 24.65 -2.08
C SER A 47 -7.84 23.51 -1.33
N GLU A 48 -8.55 22.45 -0.96
CA GLU A 48 -7.95 21.27 -0.31
C GLU A 48 -6.97 20.54 -1.23
N ARG A 49 -7.30 20.41 -2.53
CA ARG A 49 -6.38 19.84 -3.52
C ARG A 49 -5.09 20.65 -3.64
N ALA A 50 -5.21 21.98 -3.71
CA ALA A 50 -4.05 22.87 -3.80
C ALA A 50 -3.15 22.75 -2.56
N ARG A 51 -3.76 22.65 -1.36
CA ARG A 51 -3.02 22.44 -0.10
C ARG A 51 -2.30 21.11 -0.08
N LEU A 52 -2.94 20.03 -0.55
CA LEU A 52 -2.29 18.72 -0.67
C LEU A 52 -1.08 18.81 -1.61
N VAL A 53 -1.24 19.34 -2.82
CA VAL A 53 -0.15 19.53 -3.79
C VAL A 53 1.01 20.32 -3.18
N GLN A 54 0.71 21.40 -2.45
CA GLN A 54 1.71 22.23 -1.78
C GLN A 54 2.48 21.44 -0.71
N VAL A 55 1.79 20.66 0.13
CA VAL A 55 2.43 19.81 1.15
C VAL A 55 3.35 18.78 0.49
N PHE A 56 2.88 18.10 -0.57
CA PHE A 56 3.71 17.16 -1.31
C PHE A 56 4.98 17.85 -1.83
N GLY A 57 4.84 18.98 -2.54
CA GLY A 57 5.96 19.72 -3.11
C GLY A 57 7.01 20.16 -2.08
N GLN A 58 6.59 20.55 -0.87
CA GLN A 58 7.49 20.96 0.21
C GLN A 58 8.33 19.82 0.80
N CYS A 59 7.95 18.57 0.55
CA CYS A 59 8.63 17.39 1.07
C CYS A 59 9.38 16.62 -0.03
N GLU A 60 9.33 17.05 -1.29
CA GLU A 60 10.00 16.37 -2.41
C GLU A 60 11.53 16.52 -2.38
N ASP A 61 12.03 17.55 -1.72
CA ASP A 61 13.45 17.88 -1.61
C ASP A 61 14.25 16.93 -0.70
N LYS A 62 13.57 16.10 0.11
CA LYS A 62 14.27 15.21 1.05
C LYS A 62 14.89 14.01 0.34
N GLU A 63 16.12 13.69 0.74
CA GLU A 63 16.94 12.66 0.11
C GLU A 63 16.33 11.27 0.29
N SER A 64 15.99 10.93 1.53
CA SER A 64 15.47 9.61 1.88
C SER A 64 13.96 9.51 1.79
N THR A 65 13.45 8.33 1.42
CA THR A 65 12.01 8.03 1.42
C THR A 65 11.42 8.24 2.83
N LYS A 66 12.16 7.84 3.88
CA LYS A 66 11.77 8.04 5.28
C LYS A 66 11.59 9.53 5.61
N GLU A 67 12.53 10.40 5.24
CA GLU A 67 12.40 11.84 5.50
C GLU A 67 11.24 12.46 4.72
N ARG A 68 11.00 12.05 3.46
CA ARG A 68 9.84 12.52 2.70
C ARG A 68 8.53 12.13 3.38
N VAL A 69 8.42 10.88 3.85
CA VAL A 69 7.25 10.41 4.60
C VAL A 69 7.08 11.17 5.91
N LEU A 70 8.14 11.29 6.71
CA LEU A 70 8.11 12.03 7.98
C LEU A 70 7.71 13.49 7.79
N CYS A 71 8.27 14.16 6.78
CA CYS A 71 7.90 15.52 6.41
C CYS A 71 6.40 15.62 6.11
N ARG A 72 5.86 14.71 5.29
CA ARG A 72 4.44 14.70 4.93
C ARG A 72 3.54 14.48 6.13
N LEU A 73 3.83 13.49 6.98
CA LEU A 73 3.05 13.22 8.19
C LEU A 73 2.96 14.47 9.08
N ARG A 74 4.11 15.11 9.35
CA ARG A 74 4.16 16.35 10.15
C ARG A 74 3.40 17.50 9.49
N LYS A 75 3.55 17.69 8.18
CA LYS A 75 2.90 18.79 7.45
C LYS A 75 1.39 18.59 7.33
N PHE A 76 0.91 17.37 7.12
CA PHE A 76 -0.52 17.08 7.12
C PHE A 76 -1.14 17.35 8.49
N LYS A 77 -0.50 16.90 9.56
CA LYS A 77 -0.91 17.19 10.95
C LYS A 77 -0.99 18.70 11.21
N LEU A 78 0.06 19.45 10.89
CA LEU A 78 0.10 20.91 11.05
C LEU A 78 -0.96 21.64 10.20
N ALA A 79 -1.27 21.09 9.02
CA ALA A 79 -2.29 21.66 8.14
C ALA A 79 -3.73 21.26 8.53
N GLY A 80 -3.91 20.38 9.53
CA GLY A 80 -5.22 19.81 9.87
C GLY A 80 -5.82 18.98 8.72
N LEU A 81 -4.97 18.41 7.87
CA LEU A 81 -5.37 17.55 6.75
C LEU A 81 -5.29 16.10 7.21
N ARG A 82 -6.29 15.30 6.86
CA ARG A 82 -6.25 13.85 7.09
C ARG A 82 -5.41 13.18 6.01
N VAL A 83 -4.59 12.22 6.44
CA VAL A 83 -3.75 11.46 5.52
C VAL A 83 -4.57 10.30 4.97
N GLU A 84 -5.31 10.53 3.90
CA GLU A 84 -5.90 9.44 3.10
C GLU A 84 -5.01 9.23 1.88
N GLY A 85 -3.93 8.48 2.05
CA GLY A 85 -2.84 8.32 1.09
C GLY A 85 -3.27 8.20 -0.39
N VAL A 86 -4.11 7.23 -0.78
CA VAL A 86 -4.43 7.06 -2.22
C VAL A 86 -5.26 8.23 -2.70
N ARG A 87 -6.14 8.72 -1.85
CA ARG A 87 -7.03 9.82 -2.19
C ARG A 87 -6.22 11.08 -2.45
N ALA A 88 -5.26 11.38 -1.56
CA ALA A 88 -4.39 12.53 -1.72
C ALA A 88 -3.59 12.44 -3.02
N VAL A 89 -3.01 11.27 -3.32
CA VAL A 89 -2.19 11.08 -4.53
C VAL A 89 -3.03 11.11 -5.82
N ALA A 90 -4.18 10.44 -5.84
CA ALA A 90 -5.08 10.41 -7.00
C ALA A 90 -5.73 11.78 -7.25
N VAL A 91 -6.08 12.51 -6.20
CA VAL A 91 -6.73 13.83 -6.27
C VAL A 91 -5.72 14.93 -6.61
N ALA A 92 -4.50 14.85 -6.08
CA ALA A 92 -3.46 15.85 -6.30
C ALA A 92 -2.69 15.66 -7.63
N GLY A 93 -2.91 14.55 -8.34
CA GLY A 93 -2.15 14.22 -9.55
C GLY A 93 -0.66 13.95 -9.30
N VAL A 94 -0.29 13.76 -8.04
CA VAL A 94 1.09 13.49 -7.61
C VAL A 94 1.48 12.06 -7.99
N THR A 95 2.74 11.83 -8.29
CA THR A 95 3.25 10.48 -8.54
C THR A 95 3.40 9.74 -7.21
N PRO A 96 2.76 8.57 -7.00
CA PRO A 96 2.96 7.78 -5.79
C PRO A 96 4.44 7.48 -5.57
N GLU A 97 4.93 7.50 -4.32
CA GLU A 97 6.35 7.24 -4.01
C GLU A 97 6.86 5.94 -4.62
N ALA A 98 6.08 4.86 -4.48
CA ALA A 98 6.41 3.54 -5.02
C ALA A 98 6.51 3.50 -6.56
N CYS A 99 6.04 4.54 -7.26
CA CYS A 99 6.16 4.67 -8.71
C CYS A 99 7.35 5.53 -9.15
N LYS A 100 7.95 6.35 -8.27
CA LYS A 100 8.93 7.38 -8.67
C LYS A 100 10.20 6.80 -9.28
N ARG A 101 10.70 5.69 -8.73
CA ARG A 101 11.93 5.05 -9.17
C ARG A 101 11.73 4.02 -10.29
N LEU A 102 10.49 3.79 -10.72
CA LEU A 102 10.20 2.90 -11.85
C LEU A 102 10.63 3.55 -13.17
N ALA A 103 11.09 2.71 -14.10
CA ALA A 103 11.49 3.13 -15.44
C ALA A 103 10.31 3.68 -16.26
N GLU A 104 10.61 4.63 -17.16
CA GLU A 104 9.59 5.27 -18.01
C GLU A 104 9.13 4.38 -19.17
N ARG A 105 10.05 3.64 -19.81
CA ARG A 105 9.78 2.95 -21.10
C ARG A 105 10.13 1.47 -21.18
N VAL A 106 10.66 0.86 -20.12
CA VAL A 106 11.01 -0.57 -20.14
C VAL A 106 9.92 -1.37 -19.44
N SER A 107 9.10 -2.10 -20.20
CA SER A 107 8.26 -3.17 -19.66
C SER A 107 8.79 -4.53 -20.12
N GLY A 108 9.32 -5.30 -19.18
CA GLY A 108 9.71 -6.70 -19.36
C GLY A 108 9.42 -7.47 -18.08
N GLN A 109 9.21 -8.79 -18.17
CA GLN A 109 9.08 -9.73 -17.03
C GLN A 109 8.32 -9.18 -15.80
N GLY A 110 7.04 -8.80 -15.96
CA GLY A 110 6.17 -8.42 -14.83
C GLY A 110 6.49 -7.07 -14.18
N ARG A 111 7.40 -6.27 -14.75
CA ARG A 111 7.69 -4.90 -14.33
C ARG A 111 6.67 -3.90 -14.88
N LEU A 112 6.23 -2.98 -14.04
CA LEU A 112 5.40 -1.86 -14.45
C LEU A 112 6.27 -0.65 -14.81
N THR A 113 5.92 0.01 -15.90
CA THR A 113 6.41 1.37 -16.16
C THR A 113 5.83 2.35 -15.13
N ARG A 114 6.47 3.51 -14.96
CA ARG A 114 5.95 4.59 -14.11
C ARG A 114 4.50 4.97 -14.47
N ALA A 115 4.18 5.05 -15.76
CA ALA A 115 2.83 5.36 -16.23
C ALA A 115 1.80 4.27 -15.86
N GLN A 116 2.16 2.98 -16.03
CA GLN A 116 1.31 1.86 -15.63
C GLN A 116 1.10 1.80 -14.11
N CYS A 117 2.15 2.14 -13.34
CA CYS A 117 2.05 2.25 -11.89
C CYS A 117 1.05 3.35 -11.49
N LYS A 118 1.16 4.56 -12.05
CA LYS A 118 0.21 5.65 -11.81
C LYS A 118 -1.24 5.26 -12.19
N ASP A 119 -1.42 4.61 -13.33
CA ASP A 119 -2.75 4.13 -13.76
C ASP A 119 -3.31 3.08 -12.78
N PHE A 120 -2.48 2.15 -12.30
CA PHE A 120 -2.89 1.19 -11.30
C PHE A 120 -3.36 1.87 -10.00
N TYR A 121 -2.62 2.86 -9.50
CA TYR A 121 -3.02 3.63 -8.31
C TYR A 121 -4.31 4.41 -8.51
N ARG A 122 -4.50 5.02 -9.70
CA ARG A 122 -5.76 5.69 -10.07
C ARG A 122 -6.94 4.71 -10.07
N LYS A 123 -6.75 3.50 -10.62
CA LYS A 123 -7.79 2.47 -10.70
C LYS A 123 -8.14 1.84 -9.35
N VAL A 124 -7.18 1.72 -8.45
CA VAL A 124 -7.40 1.14 -7.11
C VAL A 124 -8.02 2.15 -6.14
N SER A 125 -7.83 3.46 -6.37
CA SER A 125 -8.36 4.54 -5.51
C SER A 125 -9.84 4.37 -5.12
N PRO A 126 -10.79 4.11 -6.04
CA PRO A 126 -12.21 3.94 -5.68
C PRO A 126 -12.50 2.68 -4.85
N CYS A 127 -11.56 1.73 -4.76
CA CYS A 127 -11.73 0.55 -3.90
C CYS A 127 -11.62 0.90 -2.42
N PHE A 128 -10.92 1.99 -2.06
CA PHE A 128 -10.74 2.41 -0.68
C PHE A 128 -12.02 2.97 -0.05
N GLU A 129 -12.95 3.46 -0.87
CA GLU A 129 -14.29 3.91 -0.48
C GLU A 129 -15.23 2.75 -0.11
N LYS A 130 -14.87 1.52 -0.46
CA LYS A 130 -15.66 0.32 -0.14
C LYS A 130 -15.26 -0.21 1.23
N GLN A 131 -16.04 -1.13 1.79
CA GLN A 131 -15.71 -1.79 3.05
C GLN A 131 -15.81 -3.32 2.93
N GLY A 132 -15.17 -4.02 3.87
CA GLY A 132 -15.24 -5.48 4.03
C GLY A 132 -15.03 -6.26 2.73
N ARG A 133 -15.94 -7.20 2.44
CA ARG A 133 -15.86 -8.08 1.27
C ARG A 133 -15.90 -7.31 -0.06
N ALA A 134 -16.60 -6.17 -0.11
CA ALA A 134 -16.69 -5.36 -1.33
C ALA A 134 -15.36 -4.68 -1.68
N LYS A 135 -14.60 -4.20 -0.68
CA LYS A 135 -13.24 -3.68 -0.86
C LYS A 135 -12.32 -4.77 -1.41
N VAL A 136 -12.31 -5.94 -0.78
CA VAL A 136 -11.49 -7.08 -1.19
C VAL A 136 -11.82 -7.54 -2.62
N ALA A 137 -13.11 -7.62 -2.97
CA ALA A 137 -13.53 -7.96 -4.32
C ALA A 137 -13.08 -6.92 -5.35
N CYS A 138 -13.09 -5.64 -4.98
CA CYS A 138 -12.60 -4.54 -5.82
C CYS A 138 -11.08 -4.66 -6.06
N PHE A 139 -10.27 -4.84 -5.00
CA PHE A 139 -8.82 -5.03 -5.13
C PHE A 139 -8.46 -6.22 -6.02
N ARG A 140 -9.16 -7.35 -5.85
CA ARG A 140 -8.97 -8.53 -6.70
C ARG A 140 -9.27 -8.22 -8.16
N ARG A 141 -10.38 -7.52 -8.43
CA ARG A 141 -10.78 -7.14 -9.79
C ARG A 141 -9.73 -6.24 -10.46
N ILE A 142 -9.33 -5.15 -9.79
CA ILE A 142 -8.36 -4.18 -10.34
C ILE A 142 -6.99 -4.82 -10.56
N SER A 143 -6.60 -5.73 -9.69
CA SER A 143 -5.34 -6.48 -9.81
C SER A 143 -5.39 -7.60 -10.86
N GLY A 144 -6.53 -7.88 -11.48
CA GLY A 144 -6.68 -8.97 -12.46
C GLY A 144 -6.90 -10.36 -11.86
N LEU A 145 -7.18 -10.46 -10.54
CA LEU A 145 -7.54 -11.69 -9.82
C LEU A 145 -9.06 -11.92 -9.71
N GLY A 146 -9.87 -11.26 -10.55
CA GLY A 146 -11.33 -11.42 -10.58
C GLY A 146 -11.80 -12.81 -11.05
N VAL A 147 -13.11 -13.04 -11.15
CA VAL A 147 -13.72 -14.35 -11.49
C VAL A 147 -13.23 -14.91 -12.85
N ALA A 148 -12.78 -14.04 -13.76
CA ALA A 148 -12.09 -14.43 -15.00
C ALA A 148 -10.71 -15.09 -14.78
N ALA A 149 -10.15 -15.08 -13.56
CA ALA A 149 -8.94 -15.82 -13.21
C ALA A 149 -9.13 -17.34 -13.26
N ALA A 150 -10.38 -17.84 -13.18
CA ALA A 150 -10.69 -19.25 -13.48
C ALA A 150 -10.46 -19.58 -14.97
N SER A 151 -10.60 -18.59 -15.86
CA SER A 151 -10.29 -18.72 -17.30
C SER A 151 -8.85 -18.37 -17.66
N LEU A 152 -8.05 -17.87 -16.70
CA LEU A 152 -6.61 -17.70 -16.88
C LEU A 152 -5.94 -19.09 -16.87
N LYS A 153 -6.04 -19.76 -18.01
CA LYS A 153 -4.92 -20.44 -18.68
C LYS A 153 -3.79 -19.42 -18.97
N ALA A 154 -3.47 -18.52 -18.05
CA ALA A 154 -2.30 -17.66 -18.13
C ALA A 154 -1.08 -18.54 -17.86
N LYS A 155 -0.68 -19.32 -18.87
CA LYS A 155 0.67 -19.85 -18.97
C LYS A 155 1.60 -18.63 -19.00
N GLY A 156 2.31 -18.32 -17.92
CA GLY A 156 3.35 -17.28 -17.88
C GLY A 156 3.24 -16.27 -16.72
N ASN A 157 3.95 -15.15 -16.85
CA ASN A 157 4.21 -14.15 -15.80
C ASN A 157 2.97 -13.34 -15.35
N GLY A 158 1.85 -13.38 -16.08
CA GLY A 158 0.67 -12.55 -15.79
C GLY A 158 -0.01 -12.86 -14.44
N LYS A 159 0.05 -14.12 -13.96
CA LYS A 159 -0.47 -14.47 -12.63
C LYS A 159 0.37 -13.87 -11.50
N ALA A 160 1.71 -13.88 -11.65
CA ALA A 160 2.62 -13.31 -10.66
C ALA A 160 2.43 -11.79 -10.56
N GLU A 161 2.29 -11.11 -11.71
CA GLU A 161 1.99 -9.68 -11.77
C GLU A 161 0.65 -9.33 -11.08
N ALA A 162 -0.41 -10.11 -11.36
CA ALA A 162 -1.72 -9.91 -10.74
C ALA A 162 -1.67 -10.08 -9.21
N ILE A 163 -0.94 -11.08 -8.72
CA ILE A 163 -0.70 -11.26 -7.28
C ILE A 163 0.10 -10.09 -6.72
N GLY A 164 1.13 -9.62 -7.42
CA GLY A 164 1.94 -8.47 -7.03
C GLY A 164 1.09 -7.21 -6.85
N LYS A 165 0.28 -6.86 -7.84
CA LYS A 165 -0.68 -5.74 -7.78
C LYS A 165 -1.66 -5.86 -6.61
N TYR A 166 -2.16 -7.08 -6.36
CA TYR A 166 -3.06 -7.31 -5.23
C TYR A 166 -2.35 -7.09 -3.88
N VAL A 167 -1.13 -7.60 -3.74
CA VAL A 167 -0.29 -7.36 -2.57
C VAL A 167 0.00 -5.88 -2.38
N VAL A 168 0.31 -5.14 -3.45
CA VAL A 168 0.51 -3.69 -3.40
C VAL A 168 -0.74 -2.97 -2.88
N SER A 169 -1.94 -3.39 -3.31
CA SER A 169 -3.21 -2.83 -2.82
C SER A 169 -3.37 -3.05 -1.30
N LEU A 170 -3.01 -4.24 -0.83
CA LEU A 170 -3.06 -4.58 0.59
C LEU A 170 -2.03 -3.81 1.43
N LEU A 171 -0.79 -3.72 0.95
CA LEU A 171 0.26 -2.93 1.59
C LEU A 171 -0.13 -1.46 1.68
N TYR A 172 -0.85 -0.96 0.70
CA TYR A 172 -1.40 0.39 0.74
C TYR A 172 -2.50 0.56 1.80
N GLU A 173 -3.42 -0.39 1.91
CA GLU A 173 -4.42 -0.35 2.99
C GLU A 173 -3.76 -0.38 4.38
N LEU A 174 -2.65 -1.10 4.51
CA LEU A 174 -1.87 -1.08 5.74
C LEU A 174 -1.22 0.29 6.01
N GLU A 175 -0.70 0.96 4.99
CA GLU A 175 -0.17 2.34 5.07
C GLU A 175 -1.24 3.31 5.59
N GLU A 176 -2.42 3.37 4.97
CA GLU A 176 -3.52 4.26 5.43
C GLU A 176 -3.91 3.99 6.89
N ARG A 177 -3.88 2.72 7.33
CA ARG A 177 -4.17 2.36 8.72
C ARG A 177 -3.08 2.83 9.69
N ILE A 178 -1.82 2.85 9.27
CA ILE A 178 -0.71 3.36 10.09
C ILE A 178 -0.80 4.88 10.16
N GLU A 179 -1.01 5.55 9.03
CA GLU A 179 -1.18 7.01 8.96
C GLU A 179 -2.37 7.47 9.82
N LYS A 180 -3.51 6.77 9.76
CA LYS A 180 -4.65 7.04 10.64
C LYS A 180 -4.28 6.95 12.13
N LYS A 181 -3.42 6.01 12.54
CA LYS A 181 -2.99 5.93 13.96
C LYS A 181 -2.10 7.10 14.38
N VAL A 182 -1.38 7.72 13.44
CA VAL A 182 -0.66 8.97 13.71
C VAL A 182 -1.66 10.10 13.92
N ASP A 183 -2.66 10.20 13.03
CA ASP A 183 -3.74 11.20 13.14
C ASP A 183 -4.49 11.05 14.47
N ASP A 184 -4.74 9.81 14.91
CA ASP A 184 -5.40 9.48 16.17
C ASP A 184 -4.45 9.61 17.40
N GLY A 185 -3.18 9.95 17.20
CA GLY A 185 -2.18 10.13 18.28
C GLY A 185 -1.72 8.84 18.95
N VAL A 186 -2.01 7.67 18.35
CA VAL A 186 -1.72 6.34 18.91
C VAL A 186 -0.25 5.93 18.72
N ILE A 187 0.39 6.43 17.66
CA ILE A 187 1.83 6.23 17.37
C ILE A 187 2.45 7.54 16.91
N SER A 188 3.78 7.69 17.07
CA SER A 188 4.47 8.91 16.63
C SER A 188 4.69 8.94 15.12
N GLU A 189 4.93 10.14 14.58
CA GLU A 189 5.25 10.36 13.18
C GLU A 189 6.53 9.62 12.77
N GLU A 190 7.54 9.54 13.64
CA GLU A 190 8.80 8.84 13.40
C GLU A 190 8.59 7.32 13.30
N GLN A 191 7.83 6.77 14.26
CA GLN A 191 7.44 5.36 14.28
C GLN A 191 6.68 4.96 13.01
N ALA A 192 5.75 5.81 12.58
CA ALA A 192 5.01 5.59 11.34
C ALA A 192 5.91 5.74 10.11
N ALA A 193 6.77 6.75 10.06
CA ALA A 193 7.67 6.99 8.93
C ALA A 193 8.60 5.81 8.66
N ASP A 194 9.10 5.15 9.70
CA ASP A 194 9.90 3.93 9.58
C ASP A 194 9.14 2.78 8.92
N VAL A 195 7.88 2.56 9.31
CA VAL A 195 7.10 1.44 8.77
C VAL A 195 6.53 1.76 7.39
N VAL A 196 6.07 2.98 7.17
CA VAL A 196 5.53 3.42 5.87
C VAL A 196 6.62 3.47 4.82
N SER A 197 7.84 3.94 5.14
CA SER A 197 8.96 3.89 4.19
C SER A 197 9.30 2.46 3.75
N LEU A 198 9.34 1.50 4.69
CA LEU A 198 9.52 0.08 4.35
C LEU A 198 8.36 -0.46 3.48
N ILE A 199 7.11 -0.09 3.76
CA ILE A 199 5.96 -0.44 2.91
C ILE A 199 6.14 0.10 1.49
N ILE A 200 6.59 1.35 1.34
CA ILE A 200 6.85 1.97 0.04
C ILE A 200 7.92 1.19 -0.73
N GLU A 201 9.03 0.83 -0.09
CA GLU A 201 10.11 0.06 -0.72
C GLU A 201 9.66 -1.33 -1.15
N ILE A 202 8.86 -2.03 -0.33
CA ILE A 202 8.28 -3.32 -0.69
C ILE A 202 7.36 -3.18 -1.91
N LYS A 203 6.50 -2.15 -1.94
CA LYS A 203 5.62 -1.88 -3.08
C LYS A 203 6.44 -1.62 -4.34
N GLU A 204 7.46 -0.77 -4.25
CA GLU A 204 8.38 -0.46 -5.36
C GLU A 204 9.01 -1.73 -5.91
N LYS A 205 9.60 -2.58 -5.05
CA LYS A 205 10.19 -3.87 -5.44
C LYS A 205 9.19 -4.79 -6.16
N ILE A 206 7.97 -4.90 -5.65
CA ILE A 206 6.93 -5.72 -6.27
C ILE A 206 6.54 -5.16 -7.64
N LEU A 207 6.41 -3.83 -7.76
CA LEU A 207 6.03 -3.16 -9.01
C LEU A 207 7.16 -3.19 -10.05
N ASP A 208 8.42 -3.22 -9.60
CA ASP A 208 9.61 -3.48 -10.41
C ASP A 208 9.85 -4.98 -10.65
N GLY A 209 8.86 -5.84 -10.39
CA GLY A 209 8.94 -7.27 -10.71
C GLY A 209 10.04 -8.01 -9.96
N ALA A 210 10.50 -7.51 -8.81
CA ALA A 210 11.53 -8.16 -8.01
C ALA A 210 11.13 -9.60 -7.64
N PRO A 211 12.08 -10.55 -7.65
CA PRO A 211 11.78 -11.92 -7.32
C PRO A 211 11.33 -12.04 -5.86
N ARG A 212 10.53 -13.07 -5.59
CA ARG A 212 9.99 -13.33 -4.24
C ARG A 212 11.08 -13.46 -3.17
N SER A 213 12.26 -13.96 -3.53
CA SER A 213 13.41 -14.09 -2.64
C SER A 213 13.87 -12.74 -2.07
N GLU A 214 13.71 -11.64 -2.81
CA GLU A 214 14.02 -10.29 -2.34
C GLU A 214 12.87 -9.69 -1.51
N VAL A 215 11.62 -9.92 -1.92
CA VAL A 215 10.45 -9.31 -1.26
C VAL A 215 10.11 -9.99 0.06
N LYS A 216 10.30 -11.32 0.16
CA LYS A 216 9.94 -12.11 1.35
C LYS A 216 10.65 -11.66 2.65
N PRO A 217 11.98 -11.44 2.69
CA PRO A 217 12.62 -10.96 3.92
C PRO A 217 12.11 -9.58 4.35
N MET A 218 11.87 -8.67 3.40
CA MET A 218 11.31 -7.34 3.72
C MET A 218 9.90 -7.44 4.34
N LEU A 219 9.06 -8.37 3.86
CA LEU A 219 7.75 -8.65 4.47
C LEU A 219 7.87 -9.22 5.89
N ALA A 220 8.92 -10.00 6.17
CA ALA A 220 9.19 -10.51 7.51
C ALA A 220 9.64 -9.39 8.46
N GLU A 221 10.50 -8.49 7.98
CA GLU A 221 10.90 -7.28 8.72
C GLU A 221 9.69 -6.39 9.00
N LEU A 222 8.85 -6.13 7.99
CA LEU A 222 7.62 -5.36 8.15
C LEU A 222 6.74 -5.97 9.24
N ARG A 223 6.63 -7.31 9.29
CA ARG A 223 5.88 -8.00 10.35
C ARG A 223 6.46 -7.74 11.74
N SER A 224 7.78 -7.70 11.89
CA SER A 224 8.43 -7.39 13.17
C SER A 224 8.09 -5.97 13.61
N LYS A 225 8.30 -5.00 12.72
CA LYS A 225 8.02 -3.58 13.01
C LYS A 225 6.55 -3.34 13.35
N LEU A 226 5.61 -4.01 12.68
CA LEU A 226 4.18 -3.93 13.02
C LEU A 226 3.87 -4.47 14.42
N LYS A 227 4.55 -5.54 14.87
CA LYS A 227 4.40 -6.08 16.22
C LYS A 227 4.97 -5.12 17.26
N GLU A 228 6.11 -4.51 16.97
CA GLU A 228 6.73 -3.49 17.82
C GLU A 228 5.82 -2.27 17.96
N LEU A 229 5.33 -1.72 16.84
CA LEU A 229 4.33 -0.63 16.85
C LEU A 229 3.10 -0.98 17.68
N LYS A 230 2.60 -2.22 17.55
CA LYS A 230 1.45 -2.68 18.34
C LYS A 230 1.74 -2.66 19.84
N ARG A 231 2.92 -3.14 20.26
CA ARG A 231 3.33 -3.14 21.67
C ARG A 231 3.53 -1.72 22.20
N SER A 232 4.19 -0.85 21.43
CA SER A 232 4.39 0.56 21.82
C SER A 232 3.07 1.29 22.02
N ALA A 233 2.11 1.10 21.11
CA ALA A 233 0.79 1.70 21.23
C ALA A 233 -0.03 1.21 22.44
N GLN A 234 0.14 -0.06 22.84
CA GLN A 234 -0.51 -0.60 24.04
C GLN A 234 0.08 -0.01 25.31
N ASN A 235 1.40 0.21 25.35
CA ASN A 235 2.08 0.78 26.50
C ASN A 235 1.78 2.26 26.70
N ALA A 236 1.41 3.00 25.65
CA ALA A 236 1.09 4.42 25.71
C ALA A 236 -0.34 4.71 26.24
N GLN A 237 -1.18 3.69 26.38
CA GLN A 237 -2.56 3.81 26.87
C GLN A 237 -2.71 3.46 28.37
N VAL A 238 -1.60 3.10 29.03
CA VAL A 238 -1.50 2.83 30.47
C VAL A 238 -0.90 4.07 31.14
#